data_AF-A0A2M7SDR7-F1
#
_entry.id   AF-A0A2M7SDR7-F1
#
_cell.length_a   1.000
_cell.length_b   1.000
_cell.length_c   1.000
_cell.angle_alpha   90.00
_cell.angle_beta   90.00
_cell.angle_gamma   90.00
#
_symmetry.space_group_name_H-M   'P 1'
#
loop_
_entity.id
_entity.type
_entity.pdbx_description
1 polymer ?
#
loop_
_entity_poly.entity_id
_entity_poly.type
_entity_poly.pdbx_seq_one_letter_code
_entity_poly.pdbx_strand_id
1 'polypeptide(L)'
;MDVNSSYKLIYSKISKEWFNLSFTLNEPSFYRFFCLWNSFNALYILIGDLYTRDSERQKILIGQLNKDDANKIIESAKNLIRDPIRDLKGELFKLNQPPDVENFDYTKLTYERDYTNLEKLEHIVTILYRIRNNLTHGSKKITGMNIEIVNKANLVLKIIVEKCIEEKLPKLDNENSNNYNGDK
;
A
#
# COMPACT_ATOMS: atom_id res chain seq x y z
N MET A 1 -27.97 13.91 -5.83
CA MET A 1 -26.78 13.41 -5.11
C MET A 1 -25.57 14.05 -5.75
N ASP A 2 -24.66 14.60 -4.96
CA ASP A 2 -23.35 15.03 -5.45
C ASP A 2 -22.61 13.81 -6.05
N VAL A 3 -22.07 13.99 -7.26
CA VAL A 3 -21.32 12.95 -7.99
C VAL A 3 -20.14 12.46 -7.13
N ASN A 4 -19.53 13.34 -6.35
CA ASN A 4 -18.43 13.00 -5.45
C ASN A 4 -18.86 12.09 -4.29
N SER A 5 -20.07 12.30 -3.76
CA SER A 5 -20.64 11.48 -2.68
C SER A 5 -20.97 10.06 -3.17
N SER A 6 -21.51 9.95 -4.38
CA SER A 6 -21.84 8.66 -5.00
C SER A 6 -20.57 7.87 -5.34
N TYR A 7 -19.54 8.54 -5.87
CA TYR A 7 -18.25 7.94 -6.19
C TYR A 7 -17.54 7.40 -4.95
N LYS A 8 -17.52 8.17 -3.86
CA LYS A 8 -16.94 7.74 -2.58
C LYS A 8 -17.64 6.48 -2.03
N LEU A 9 -18.97 6.45 -2.08
CA LEU A 9 -19.75 5.30 -1.62
C LEU A 9 -19.41 4.04 -2.42
N ILE A 10 -19.32 4.16 -3.75
CA ILE A 10 -18.99 3.06 -4.65
C ILE A 10 -17.61 2.48 -4.32
N TYR A 11 -16.57 3.31 -4.27
CA TYR A 11 -15.20 2.81 -4.04
C TYR A 11 -14.99 2.31 -2.61
N SER A 12 -15.66 2.90 -1.62
CA SER A 12 -15.67 2.36 -0.25
C SER A 12 -16.31 0.97 -0.20
N LYS A 13 -17.39 0.76 -0.98
CA LYS A 13 -18.04 -0.55 -1.10
C LYS A 13 -17.15 -1.55 -1.84
N ILE A 14 -16.57 -1.16 -2.98
CA ILE A 14 -15.61 -1.98 -3.74
C ILE A 14 -14.45 -2.41 -2.85
N SER A 15 -13.87 -1.50 -2.07
CA SER A 15 -12.78 -1.82 -1.15
C SER A 15 -13.18 -2.91 -0.16
N LYS A 16 -14.34 -2.78 0.48
CA LYS A 16 -14.86 -3.78 1.43
C LYS A 16 -15.15 -5.12 0.78
N GLU A 17 -15.73 -5.14 -0.43
CA GLU A 17 -16.03 -6.37 -1.16
C GLU A 17 -14.75 -7.15 -1.50
N TRP A 18 -13.72 -6.46 -2.01
CA TRP A 18 -12.41 -7.09 -2.28
C TRP A 18 -11.72 -7.56 -1.00
N PHE A 19 -11.81 -6.80 0.09
CA PHE A 19 -11.27 -7.20 1.38
C PHE A 19 -11.95 -8.48 1.88
N ASN A 20 -13.28 -8.54 1.85
CA ASN A 20 -14.05 -9.70 2.26
C ASN A 20 -13.76 -10.93 1.39
N LEU A 21 -13.68 -10.74 0.07
CA LEU A 21 -13.36 -11.80 -0.88
C LEU A 21 -12.03 -12.48 -0.53
N SER A 22 -11.05 -11.71 -0.05
CA SER A 22 -9.72 -12.21 0.32
C SER A 22 -9.74 -13.33 1.40
N PHE A 23 -10.80 -13.40 2.21
CA PHE A 23 -10.99 -14.42 3.25
C PHE A 23 -11.79 -15.63 2.78
N THR A 24 -12.64 -15.46 1.77
CA THR A 24 -13.54 -16.52 1.28
C THR A 24 -12.86 -17.47 0.31
N LEU A 25 -11.73 -17.05 -0.27
CA LEU A 25 -10.98 -17.87 -1.20
C LEU A 25 -10.12 -18.88 -0.43
N ASN A 26 -10.37 -20.17 -0.70
CA ASN A 26 -9.44 -21.28 -0.42
C ASN A 26 -8.25 -21.32 -1.39
N GLU A 27 -8.09 -20.27 -2.20
CA GLU A 27 -7.17 -20.16 -3.32
C GLU A 27 -5.73 -19.80 -2.92
N PRO A 28 -4.74 -19.99 -3.82
CA PRO A 28 -3.34 -19.69 -3.59
C PRO A 28 -3.08 -18.26 -3.10
N SER A 29 -1.99 -18.10 -2.36
CA SER A 29 -1.50 -16.84 -1.77
C SER A 29 -1.56 -15.62 -2.69
N PHE A 30 -1.37 -15.81 -4.00
CA PHE A 30 -1.43 -14.75 -5.01
C PHE A 30 -2.84 -14.16 -5.22
N TYR A 31 -3.88 -14.99 -5.23
CA TYR A 31 -5.25 -14.49 -5.39
C TYR A 31 -5.66 -13.63 -4.20
N ARG A 32 -5.33 -14.08 -2.99
CA ARG A 32 -5.52 -13.28 -1.78
C ARG A 32 -4.80 -11.95 -1.85
N PHE A 33 -3.56 -11.94 -2.37
CA PHE A 33 -2.79 -10.73 -2.54
C PHE A 33 -3.45 -9.75 -3.50
N PHE A 34 -3.93 -10.22 -4.65
CA PHE A 34 -4.63 -9.36 -5.58
C PHE A 34 -5.96 -8.85 -5.04
N CYS A 35 -6.70 -9.64 -4.25
CA CYS A 35 -7.90 -9.17 -3.58
C CYS A 35 -7.58 -8.04 -2.58
N LEU A 36 -6.60 -8.24 -1.72
CA LEU A 36 -6.14 -7.22 -0.77
C LEU A 36 -5.59 -5.97 -1.48
N TRP A 37 -4.85 -6.15 -2.57
CA TRP A 37 -4.32 -5.05 -3.37
C TRP A 37 -5.41 -4.25 -4.06
N ASN A 38 -6.42 -4.91 -4.64
CA ASN A 38 -7.56 -4.22 -5.25
C ASN A 38 -8.40 -3.48 -4.20
N SER A 39 -8.50 -4.04 -2.99
CA SER A 39 -9.12 -3.34 -1.86
C SER A 39 -8.36 -2.06 -1.49
N PHE A 40 -7.03 -2.12 -1.42
CA PHE A 40 -6.18 -0.95 -1.18
C PHE A 40 -6.24 0.07 -2.32
N ASN A 41 -6.25 -0.39 -3.57
CA ASN A 41 -6.37 0.45 -4.78
C ASN A 41 -7.67 1.25 -4.78
N ALA A 42 -8.79 0.59 -4.43
CA ALA A 42 -10.08 1.26 -4.30
C ALA A 42 -10.08 2.36 -3.22
N LEU A 43 -9.18 2.30 -2.24
CA LEU A 43 -9.03 3.35 -1.24
C LEU A 43 -8.19 4.51 -1.75
N TYR A 44 -6.99 4.26 -2.32
CA TYR A 44 -6.12 5.37 -2.72
C TYR A 44 -6.57 6.05 -4.02
N ILE A 45 -7.38 5.42 -4.87
CA ILE A 45 -7.91 6.06 -6.10
C ILE A 45 -8.90 7.19 -5.79
N LEU A 46 -9.41 7.24 -4.56
CA LEU A 46 -10.22 8.34 -4.04
C LEU A 46 -9.37 9.56 -3.61
N ILE A 47 -8.04 9.52 -3.80
CA ILE A 47 -7.13 10.58 -3.39
C ILE A 47 -6.51 11.25 -4.62
N GLY A 48 -6.44 12.57 -4.59
CA GLY A 48 -5.86 13.38 -5.66
C GLY A 48 -6.74 13.44 -6.91
N ASP A 49 -6.22 14.10 -7.93
CA ASP A 49 -6.86 14.23 -9.24
C ASP A 49 -6.34 13.18 -10.23
N LEU A 50 -6.78 13.24 -11.50
CA LEU A 50 -6.37 12.30 -12.56
C LEU A 50 -4.86 12.33 -12.86
N TYR A 51 -4.15 13.40 -12.50
CA TYR A 51 -2.72 13.57 -12.78
C TYR A 51 -1.83 13.17 -11.59
N THR A 52 -2.43 12.99 -10.42
CA THR A 52 -1.73 12.54 -9.22
C THR A 52 -1.20 11.12 -9.42
N ARG A 53 0.10 10.92 -9.19
CA ARG A 53 0.74 9.61 -9.35
C ARG A 53 0.26 8.63 -8.28
N ASP A 54 0.17 7.35 -8.62
CA ASP A 54 -0.27 6.31 -7.67
C ASP A 54 0.58 6.26 -6.39
N SER A 55 1.90 6.43 -6.51
CA SER A 55 2.80 6.46 -5.35
C SER A 55 2.53 7.64 -4.41
N GLU A 56 2.08 8.76 -4.96
CA GLU A 56 1.72 9.95 -4.20
C GLU A 56 0.36 9.77 -3.50
N ARG A 57 -0.63 9.23 -4.22
CA ARG A 57 -1.93 8.85 -3.63
C ARG A 57 -1.77 7.88 -2.47
N GLN A 58 -0.92 6.86 -2.63
CA GLN A 58 -0.62 5.87 -1.60
C GLN A 58 0.01 6.51 -0.36
N LYS A 59 0.97 7.44 -0.55
CA LYS A 59 1.59 8.17 0.56
C LYS A 59 0.58 9.04 1.30
N ILE A 60 -0.27 9.76 0.59
CA ILE A 60 -1.31 10.59 1.20
C ILE A 60 -2.29 9.70 1.98
N LEU A 61 -2.73 8.55 1.44
CA LEU A 61 -3.60 7.62 2.17
C LEU A 61 -2.97 7.16 3.48
N ILE A 62 -1.70 6.75 3.44
CA ILE A 62 -0.97 6.30 4.63
C ILE A 62 -0.77 7.45 5.60
N GLY A 63 -0.47 8.65 5.11
CA GLY A 63 -0.33 9.88 5.91
C GLY A 63 -1.60 10.29 6.65
N GLN A 64 -2.78 9.78 6.25
CA GLN A 64 -4.03 9.99 6.97
C GLN A 64 -4.19 9.10 8.21
N LEU A 65 -3.32 8.10 8.42
CA LEU A 65 -3.28 7.30 9.63
C LEU A 65 -2.67 8.12 10.78
N ASN A 66 -3.25 7.98 11.98
CA ASN A 66 -2.65 8.55 13.18
C ASN A 66 -1.40 7.73 13.61
N LYS A 67 -0.59 8.32 14.49
CA LYS A 67 0.66 7.69 14.98
C LYS A 67 0.41 6.35 15.67
N ASP A 68 -0.68 6.23 16.44
CA ASP A 68 -0.97 5.02 17.20
C ASP A 68 -1.34 3.85 16.29
N ASP A 69 -2.10 4.10 15.23
CA ASP A 69 -2.44 3.08 14.24
C ASP A 69 -1.23 2.72 13.39
N ALA A 70 -0.40 3.69 13.00
CA ALA A 70 0.86 3.40 12.34
C ALA A 70 1.76 2.49 13.20
N ASN A 71 1.84 2.77 14.51
CA ASN A 71 2.58 1.94 15.47
C ASN A 71 1.99 0.52 15.55
N LYS A 72 0.66 0.38 15.72
CA LYS A 72 0.00 -0.92 15.79
C LYS A 72 0.22 -1.76 14.54
N ILE A 73 0.15 -1.14 13.36
CA ILE A 73 0.39 -1.84 12.08
C ILE A 73 1.84 -2.34 12.04
N ILE A 74 2.81 -1.49 12.36
CA ILE A 74 4.24 -1.87 12.36
C ILE A 74 4.53 -2.98 13.37
N GLU A 75 4.02 -2.89 14.60
CA GLU A 75 4.23 -3.93 15.61
C GLU A 75 3.55 -5.25 15.21
N SER A 76 2.34 -5.19 14.66
CA SER A 76 1.66 -6.37 14.12
C SER A 76 2.43 -6.98 12.96
N ALA A 77 2.99 -6.16 12.07
CA ALA A 77 3.85 -6.62 10.98
C ALA A 77 5.15 -7.26 11.49
N LYS A 78 5.80 -6.69 12.52
CA LYS A 78 7.02 -7.24 13.14
C LYS A 78 6.82 -8.61 13.79
N ASN A 79 5.65 -8.81 14.41
CA ASN A 79 5.28 -10.11 14.99
C ASN A 79 5.10 -11.20 13.93
N LEU A 80 4.82 -10.81 12.69
CA LEU A 80 4.56 -11.73 11.57
C LEU A 80 5.77 -11.87 10.64
N ILE A 81 6.61 -10.84 10.58
CA ILE A 81 7.80 -10.76 9.76
C ILE A 81 8.86 -10.04 10.58
N ARG A 82 9.93 -10.75 10.96
CA ARG A 82 10.96 -10.24 11.88
C ARG A 82 11.53 -8.89 11.43
N ASP A 83 11.67 -8.68 10.13
CA ASP A 83 11.96 -7.37 9.55
C ASP A 83 11.22 -7.18 8.22
N PRO A 84 10.03 -6.55 8.23
CA PRO A 84 9.20 -6.43 7.03
C PRO A 84 9.92 -5.72 5.88
N ILE A 85 10.78 -4.75 6.19
CA ILE A 85 11.51 -4.01 5.16
C ILE A 85 12.62 -4.89 4.62
N ARG A 86 13.47 -5.48 5.46
CA ARG A 86 14.59 -6.33 5.00
C ARG A 86 14.12 -7.61 4.31
N ASP A 87 13.11 -8.27 4.88
CA ASP A 87 12.61 -9.55 4.41
C ASP A 87 11.82 -9.39 3.09
N LEU A 88 11.20 -8.23 2.83
CA LEU A 88 10.58 -7.90 1.54
C LEU A 88 11.59 -7.27 0.54
N LYS A 89 12.62 -6.55 1.02
CA LYS A 89 13.66 -5.90 0.20
C LYS A 89 14.67 -6.88 -0.39
N GLY A 90 15.09 -7.91 0.36
CA GLY A 90 16.02 -8.94 -0.12
C GLY A 90 15.53 -9.66 -1.37
N GLU A 91 14.22 -9.65 -1.59
CA GLU A 91 13.54 -10.35 -2.66
C GLU A 91 13.15 -9.43 -3.83
N LEU A 92 12.95 -8.14 -3.56
CA LEU A 92 12.87 -7.10 -4.60
C LEU A 92 14.12 -7.05 -5.47
N PHE A 93 15.30 -7.31 -4.90
CA PHE A 93 16.55 -7.44 -5.65
C PHE A 93 16.61 -8.72 -6.51
N LYS A 94 15.93 -9.80 -6.12
CA LYS A 94 15.88 -11.06 -6.87
C LYS A 94 14.82 -11.08 -7.97
N LEU A 95 13.81 -10.21 -7.87
CA LEU A 95 12.74 -10.05 -8.86
C LEU A 95 13.15 -9.23 -10.11
N ASN A 96 14.37 -8.69 -10.18
CA ASN A 96 14.97 -7.90 -11.28
C ASN A 96 14.11 -6.72 -11.80
N GLN A 97 14.46 -5.50 -11.38
CA GLN A 97 13.91 -4.23 -11.90
C GLN A 97 14.16 -3.98 -13.41
N PRO A 98 13.48 -2.99 -14.09
CA PRO A 98 12.67 -1.88 -13.54
C PRO A 98 11.27 -1.64 -14.18
N PRO A 99 10.40 -0.82 -13.55
CA PRO A 99 10.07 0.43 -14.24
C PRO A 99 10.38 1.63 -13.32
N ASP A 100 11.17 2.56 -13.85
CA ASP A 100 11.63 3.83 -13.27
C ASP A 100 12.47 3.75 -11.98
N VAL A 101 13.79 3.62 -12.18
CA VAL A 101 14.81 3.63 -11.14
C VAL A 101 15.76 4.77 -11.42
N GLU A 102 15.28 5.99 -11.30
CA GLU A 102 16.19 7.14 -11.15
C GLU A 102 16.24 7.68 -9.72
N ASN A 103 15.33 7.29 -8.81
CA ASN A 103 15.24 7.98 -7.51
C ASN A 103 14.98 7.12 -6.26
N PHE A 104 14.90 5.79 -6.34
CA PHE A 104 14.71 4.98 -5.14
C PHE A 104 16.03 4.43 -4.62
N ASP A 105 16.68 5.23 -3.77
CA ASP A 105 17.90 4.85 -3.09
C ASP A 105 17.63 3.73 -2.07
N TYR A 106 17.93 2.50 -2.46
CA TYR A 106 17.83 1.32 -1.60
C TYR A 106 18.72 1.42 -0.36
N THR A 107 19.77 2.23 -0.38
CA THR A 107 20.64 2.44 0.80
C THR A 107 19.94 3.24 1.89
N LYS A 108 18.90 4.02 1.57
CA LYS A 108 18.02 4.67 2.57
C LYS A 108 17.13 3.69 3.33
N LEU A 109 16.87 2.50 2.79
CA LEU A 109 16.18 1.42 3.53
C LEU A 109 17.14 0.61 4.43
N THR A 110 18.25 1.20 4.85
CA THR A 110 19.05 0.66 5.96
C THR A 110 18.45 1.18 7.26
N TYR A 111 18.27 0.29 8.23
CA TYR A 111 17.76 0.61 9.57
C TYR A 111 18.67 1.56 10.37
N GLU A 112 19.75 2.06 9.77
CA GLU A 112 20.69 3.01 10.36
C GLU A 112 20.09 4.43 10.48
N ARG A 113 18.92 4.67 9.87
CA ARG A 113 18.10 5.88 10.10
C ARG A 113 16.90 5.57 10.99
N ASP A 114 16.71 6.40 12.03
CA ASP A 114 15.52 6.39 12.89
C ASP A 114 14.27 6.92 12.15
N TYR A 115 13.71 6.10 11.27
CA TYR A 115 12.44 6.38 10.62
C TYR A 115 11.28 6.32 11.63
N THR A 116 10.35 7.26 11.51
CA THR A 116 9.05 7.17 12.15
C THR A 116 8.29 5.95 11.62
N ASN A 117 7.35 5.42 12.40
CA ASN A 117 6.55 4.26 11.97
C ASN A 117 5.66 4.58 10.76
N LEU A 118 5.30 5.84 10.55
CA LEU A 118 4.58 6.28 9.35
C LEU A 118 5.47 6.18 8.10
N GLU A 119 6.70 6.68 8.16
CA GLU A 119 7.66 6.55 7.05
C GLU A 119 7.98 5.08 6.75
N LYS A 120 8.08 4.23 7.79
CA LYS A 120 8.22 2.78 7.61
C LYS A 120 7.04 2.18 6.87
N LEU A 121 5.81 2.63 7.12
CA LEU A 121 4.63 2.18 6.39
C LEU A 121 4.64 2.63 4.93
N GLU A 122 5.04 3.87 4.64
CA GLU A 122 5.21 4.33 3.26
C GLU A 122 6.20 3.46 2.49
N HIS A 123 7.30 3.09 3.13
CA HIS A 123 8.29 2.17 2.56
C HIS A 123 7.71 0.77 2.33
N ILE A 124 6.96 0.24 3.30
CA ILE A 124 6.26 -1.05 3.15
C ILE A 124 5.29 -1.02 1.96
N VAL A 125 4.45 0.01 1.84
CA VAL A 125 3.50 0.13 0.72
C VAL A 125 4.22 0.24 -0.62
N THR A 126 5.33 0.98 -0.68
CA THR A 126 6.18 1.06 -1.87
C THR A 126 6.71 -0.32 -2.28
N ILE A 127 7.11 -1.13 -1.29
CA ILE A 127 7.57 -2.50 -1.54
C ILE A 127 6.42 -3.38 -2.04
N LEU A 128 5.24 -3.32 -1.41
CA LEU A 128 4.03 -4.06 -1.82
C LEU A 128 3.61 -3.72 -3.25
N TYR A 129 3.67 -2.44 -3.64
CA TYR A 129 3.41 -1.97 -5.01
C TYR A 129 4.34 -2.63 -6.02
N ARG A 130 5.62 -2.74 -5.70
CA ARG A 130 6.60 -3.38 -6.58
C ARG A 130 6.43 -4.89 -6.64
N ILE A 131 6.06 -5.53 -5.53
CA ILE A 131 5.66 -6.95 -5.54
C ILE A 131 4.50 -7.13 -6.52
N ARG A 132 3.46 -6.30 -6.43
CA ARG A 132 2.34 -6.32 -7.38
C ARG A 132 2.82 -6.19 -8.82
N ASN A 133 3.65 -5.19 -9.14
CA ASN A 133 4.12 -4.97 -10.51
C ASN A 133 4.92 -6.15 -11.06
N ASN A 134 5.75 -6.79 -10.23
CA ASN A 134 6.50 -7.99 -10.62
C ASN A 134 5.57 -9.20 -10.85
N LEU A 135 4.51 -9.35 -10.06
CA LEU A 135 3.54 -10.42 -10.25
C LEU A 135 2.66 -10.23 -11.49
N THR A 136 2.40 -8.98 -11.91
CA THR A 136 1.54 -8.69 -13.06
C THR A 136 2.29 -8.54 -14.38
N HIS A 137 3.53 -8.02 -14.34
CA HIS A 137 4.30 -7.68 -15.53
C HIS A 137 5.65 -8.41 -15.61
N GLY A 138 6.03 -9.15 -14.57
CA GLY A 138 7.27 -9.92 -14.57
C GLY A 138 7.21 -11.08 -15.56
N SER A 139 8.28 -11.27 -16.32
CA SER A 139 8.41 -12.34 -17.31
C SER A 139 8.93 -13.66 -16.73
N LYS A 140 9.25 -13.72 -15.43
CA LYS A 140 9.84 -14.90 -14.78
C LYS A 140 8.79 -15.84 -14.18
N LYS A 141 9.10 -17.15 -14.21
CA LYS A 141 8.32 -18.19 -13.53
C LYS A 141 8.27 -17.93 -12.02
N ILE A 142 7.08 -18.09 -11.44
CA ILE A 142 6.84 -18.06 -10.00
C ILE A 142 7.60 -19.24 -9.35
N THR A 143 8.40 -18.96 -8.31
CA THR A 143 9.10 -19.98 -7.51
C THR A 143 8.46 -20.14 -6.12
N GLY A 144 8.82 -21.18 -5.37
CA GLY A 144 8.36 -21.36 -3.98
C GLY A 144 8.71 -20.18 -3.06
N MET A 145 9.82 -19.49 -3.33
CA MET A 145 10.23 -18.29 -2.59
C MET A 145 9.27 -17.11 -2.85
N ASN A 146 8.76 -16.97 -4.07
CA ASN A 146 7.73 -15.97 -4.40
C ASN A 146 6.45 -16.17 -3.57
N ILE A 147 6.09 -17.42 -3.28
CA ILE A 147 4.90 -17.74 -2.47
C ILE A 147 5.08 -17.27 -1.03
N GLU A 148 6.25 -17.49 -0.43
CA GLU A 148 6.53 -17.06 0.95
C GLU A 148 6.45 -15.54 1.10
N ILE A 149 7.03 -14.81 0.14
CA ILE A 149 6.97 -13.33 0.12
C ILE A 149 5.53 -12.85 0.00
N VAL A 150 4.75 -13.46 -0.89
CA VAL A 150 3.36 -13.08 -1.08
C VAL A 150 2.52 -13.41 0.15
N ASN A 151 2.81 -14.50 0.87
CA ASN A 151 2.20 -14.79 2.16
C ASN A 151 2.51 -13.70 3.20
N LYS A 152 3.78 -13.29 3.30
CA LYS A 152 4.19 -12.19 4.18
C LYS A 152 3.51 -10.87 3.78
N ALA A 153 3.48 -10.55 2.49
CA ALA A 153 2.84 -9.38 1.93
C ALA A 153 1.32 -9.35 2.22
N ASN A 154 0.63 -10.49 2.12
CA ASN A 154 -0.77 -10.63 2.47
C ASN A 154 -1.05 -10.22 3.93
N LEU A 155 -0.21 -10.69 4.86
CA LEU A 155 -0.38 -10.39 6.28
C LEU A 155 -0.30 -8.89 6.55
N VAL A 156 0.71 -8.23 5.99
CA VAL A 156 0.92 -6.79 6.19
C VAL A 156 -0.16 -5.97 5.49
N LEU A 157 -0.46 -6.30 4.23
CA LEU A 157 -1.45 -5.56 3.44
C LEU A 157 -2.85 -5.70 4.04
N LYS A 158 -3.21 -6.87 4.59
CA LYS A 158 -4.46 -7.07 5.33
C LYS A 158 -4.60 -6.04 6.45
N ILE A 159 -3.59 -5.93 7.31
CA ILE A 159 -3.64 -5.05 8.49
C ILE A 159 -3.78 -3.59 8.05
N ILE A 160 -3.05 -3.18 7.01
CA ILE A 160 -3.15 -1.81 6.45
C ILE A 160 -4.57 -1.54 5.94
N VAL A 161 -5.10 -2.43 5.10
CA VAL A 161 -6.43 -2.25 4.48
C VAL A 161 -7.53 -2.24 5.54
N GLU A 162 -7.48 -3.16 6.50
CA GLU A 162 -8.41 -3.23 7.63
C GLU A 162 -8.45 -1.89 8.38
N LYS A 163 -7.28 -1.35 8.72
CA LYS A 163 -7.18 -0.06 9.41
C LYS A 163 -7.72 1.11 8.58
N CYS A 164 -7.39 1.17 7.29
CA CYS A 164 -7.92 2.23 6.43
C CYS A 164 -9.46 2.18 6.32
N ILE A 165 -10.05 0.97 6.28
CA ILE A 165 -11.51 0.79 6.24
C ILE A 165 -12.15 1.18 7.57
N GLU A 166 -11.57 0.78 8.71
CA GLU A 166 -12.05 1.12 10.06
C GLU A 166 -12.07 2.63 10.30
N GLU A 167 -11.00 3.31 9.91
CA GLU A 167 -10.84 4.77 10.00
C GLU A 167 -11.66 5.54 8.95
N LYS A 168 -12.39 4.82 8.07
CA LYS A 168 -13.21 5.37 6.99
C LYS A 168 -12.42 6.30 6.05
N LEU A 169 -11.16 5.94 5.79
CA LEU A 169 -10.31 6.63 4.84
C LEU A 169 -10.73 6.32 3.39
N PRO A 170 -10.44 7.20 2.41
CA PRO A 170 -9.81 8.50 2.60
C PRO A 170 -10.75 9.66 2.94
N LYS A 171 -10.19 10.67 3.61
CA LYS A 171 -10.78 12.00 3.75
C LYS A 171 -10.34 12.81 2.53
N LEU A 172 -11.30 13.38 1.78
CA LEU A 172 -10.99 14.27 0.66
C LEU A 172 -10.64 15.65 1.25
N ASP A 173 -9.53 16.23 0.80
CA ASP A 173 -9.16 17.60 1.17
C ASP A 173 -10.17 18.57 0.55
N ASN A 174 -11.19 18.96 1.33
CA ASN A 174 -12.06 20.07 1.00
C ASN A 174 -11.62 21.38 1.71
N GLU A 175 -10.43 21.43 2.33
CA GLU A 175 -10.03 22.58 3.16
C GLU A 175 -8.69 23.25 2.79
N ASN A 176 -7.94 22.77 1.79
CA ASN A 176 -6.64 23.38 1.42
C ASN A 176 -6.57 23.97 -0.01
N SER A 177 -7.70 24.19 -0.69
CA SER A 177 -7.72 24.90 -1.99
C SER A 177 -7.55 26.43 -1.88
N ASN A 178 -7.25 26.99 -0.70
CA ASN A 178 -6.90 28.40 -0.51
C ASN A 178 -5.51 28.52 0.10
N ASN A 179 -4.44 28.37 -0.70
CA ASN A 179 -3.15 29.03 -0.46
C ASN A 179 -2.15 28.83 -1.62
N TYR A 180 -2.62 28.91 -2.87
CA TYR A 180 -1.76 29.38 -3.95
C TYR A 180 -2.01 30.88 -4.15
N ASN A 181 -1.50 31.68 -3.22
CA ASN A 181 -1.16 33.07 -3.56
C ASN A 181 0.05 32.97 -4.48
N GLY A 182 -0.21 33.09 -5.79
CA GLY A 182 0.82 33.44 -6.73
C GLY A 182 1.32 34.82 -6.37
N ASP A 183 2.46 34.87 -5.70
CA ASP A 183 3.30 36.06 -5.72
C ASP A 183 4.27 35.98 -6.89
N LYS A 184 4.34 37.14 -7.53
CA LYS A 184 4.89 37.48 -8.85
C LYS A 184 6.40 37.33 -8.95
#